data_AF-A0A2E0HEM8-F1
#
_entry.id   AF-A0A2E0HEM8-F1
#
_cell.length_a   1.000
_cell.length_b   1.000
_cell.length_c   1.000
_cell.angle_alpha   90.00
_cell.angle_beta   90.00
_cell.angle_gamma   90.00
#
_symmetry.space_group_name_H-M   'P 1'
#
loop_
_entity.id
_entity.type
_entity.pdbx_description
1 polymer ?
#
loop_
_entity_poly.entity_id
_entity_poly.type
_entity_poly.pdbx_seq_one_letter_code
_entity_poly.pdbx_strand_id
1 'polypeptide(L)'
;MASNDAPTAVDLNQAQRSAITGAGPNSPAADTDNPTESPGAQAVAGTQQRAQSDKNSLAARLRQLLIHRPKLLILGWTLVALAFVLVLPVLYLSWYWGPVELWGWAGKQWWHWIPALFGFLFLFVIPIWAIMGASALAGYVADVSLALEDSAMEKVQTTVRETEDDAIRRLEQSDDAGLLPLLKYSRAQLDAYYEIGLKQTRGSFFNAVLAMWLGFLLLLVGIALYVGPVEQLGLTRPPQNFNVLILSGAAIVEFISALFLWVYRSTIAQLTYYYRLQMYNHTSILCFRMASTMNDADPTKQLIIEKILGWTQMPERPPVVGARGLRSLLAPTASGPSAPAASAQG
;
A
#
# COMPACT_ATOMS: atom_id res chain seq x y z
N MET A 1 6.47 -44.07 44.25
CA MET A 1 7.67 -43.26 44.00
C MET A 1 7.86 -43.15 42.49
N ALA A 2 7.38 -42.07 41.89
CA ALA A 2 7.66 -41.71 40.51
C ALA A 2 7.83 -40.18 40.54
N SER A 3 9.07 -39.69 40.34
CA SER A 3 9.34 -38.26 40.25
C SER A 3 8.84 -37.76 38.89
N ASN A 4 8.10 -36.67 38.92
CA ASN A 4 7.53 -36.02 37.76
C ASN A 4 8.31 -34.71 37.59
N ASP A 5 9.47 -34.78 36.95
CA ASP A 5 10.30 -33.62 36.67
C ASP A 5 9.74 -32.89 35.44
N ALA A 6 9.04 -31.78 35.70
CA ALA A 6 8.59 -30.87 34.66
C ALA A 6 9.79 -30.08 34.11
N PRO A 7 9.93 -29.94 32.78
CA PRO A 7 11.06 -29.24 32.20
C PRO A 7 11.03 -27.75 32.57
N THR A 8 12.15 -27.27 33.08
CA THR A 8 12.37 -25.86 33.44
C THR A 8 12.36 -24.97 32.19
N ALA A 9 11.84 -23.74 32.34
CA ALA A 9 11.68 -22.75 31.26
C ALA A 9 12.96 -22.39 30.47
N VAL A 10 14.14 -22.80 30.96
CA VAL A 10 15.43 -22.68 30.27
C VAL A 10 15.51 -23.63 29.06
N ASP A 11 14.92 -24.82 29.13
CA ASP A 11 14.98 -25.84 28.06
C ASP A 11 14.14 -25.45 26.84
N LEU A 12 13.02 -24.74 27.04
CA LEU A 12 12.16 -24.25 25.95
C LEU A 12 12.86 -23.17 25.10
N ASN A 13 13.72 -22.36 25.71
CA ASN A 13 14.45 -21.31 25.00
C ASN A 13 15.62 -21.88 24.18
N GLN A 14 16.20 -23.01 24.61
CA GLN A 14 17.26 -23.72 23.89
C GLN A 14 16.71 -24.53 22.70
N ALA A 15 15.50 -25.08 22.82
CA ALA A 15 14.80 -25.77 21.73
C ALA A 15 14.36 -24.81 20.60
N GLN A 16 13.96 -23.57 20.92
CA GLN A 16 13.64 -22.56 19.89
C GLN A 16 14.88 -22.03 19.16
N ARG A 17 16.03 -21.92 19.83
CA ARG A 17 17.29 -21.49 19.17
C ARG A 17 17.82 -22.53 18.19
N SER A 18 17.62 -23.82 18.47
CA SER A 18 18.07 -24.91 17.59
C SER A 18 17.19 -25.09 16.34
N ALA A 19 15.95 -24.60 16.34
CA ALA A 19 15.07 -24.62 15.16
C ALA A 19 15.37 -23.51 14.12
N ILE A 20 16.08 -22.44 14.51
CA ILE A 20 16.39 -21.30 13.62
C ILE A 20 17.73 -21.50 12.90
N THR A 21 18.63 -22.32 13.43
CA THR A 21 19.86 -22.76 12.75
C THR A 21 19.64 -24.07 12.01
N GLY A 22 18.72 -24.06 11.04
CA GLY A 22 18.57 -25.12 10.05
C GLY A 22 19.74 -25.12 9.08
N ALA A 23 20.90 -25.61 9.53
CA ALA A 23 22.02 -25.99 8.68
C ALA A 23 21.60 -27.20 7.83
N GLY A 24 21.48 -26.99 6.52
CA GLY A 24 21.27 -28.05 5.55
C GLY A 24 22.51 -28.97 5.47
N PRO A 25 22.31 -30.26 5.18
CA PRO A 25 23.39 -31.24 5.16
C PRO A 25 24.30 -31.08 3.93
N ASN A 26 25.58 -31.24 4.21
CA ASN A 26 26.75 -31.36 3.34
C ASN A 26 26.48 -32.02 1.96
N SER A 27 26.83 -31.28 0.89
CA SER A 27 27.23 -31.85 -0.41
C SER A 27 28.75 -31.73 -0.55
N PRO A 28 29.44 -32.78 -1.05
CA PRO A 28 30.90 -32.81 -1.14
C PRO A 28 31.41 -32.08 -2.39
N ALA A 29 32.52 -31.36 -2.17
CA ALA A 29 33.61 -31.02 -3.09
C ALA A 29 33.32 -31.11 -4.60
N ALA A 30 33.10 -29.95 -5.21
CA ALA A 30 33.44 -29.70 -6.60
C ALA A 30 34.47 -28.57 -6.63
N ASP A 31 35.70 -28.96 -6.96
CA ASP A 31 36.78 -28.09 -7.41
C ASP A 31 36.28 -27.26 -8.60
N THR A 32 36.21 -25.94 -8.44
CA THR A 32 36.01 -25.02 -9.56
C THR A 32 36.98 -23.87 -9.43
N ASP A 33 37.81 -23.78 -10.46
CA ASP A 33 38.80 -22.77 -10.75
C ASP A 33 38.36 -21.35 -10.35
N ASN A 34 39.29 -20.68 -9.68
CA ASN A 34 39.22 -19.30 -9.27
C ASN A 34 39.31 -18.40 -10.52
N PRO A 35 38.24 -17.70 -10.95
CA PRO A 35 38.33 -16.77 -12.06
C PRO A 35 38.94 -15.47 -11.53
N THR A 36 40.11 -15.15 -12.04
CA THR A 36 40.86 -13.91 -11.85
C THR A 36 39.92 -12.70 -11.93
N GLU A 37 39.58 -12.11 -10.78
CA GLU A 37 38.77 -10.89 -10.70
C GLU A 37 39.47 -9.76 -11.45
N SER A 38 38.83 -9.32 -12.53
CA SER A 38 39.28 -8.18 -13.32
C SER A 38 39.09 -6.88 -12.51
N PRO A 39 40.14 -6.08 -12.24
CA PRO A 39 40.11 -4.90 -11.35
C PRO A 39 39.18 -3.74 -11.78
N GLY A 40 38.44 -3.87 -12.89
CA GLY A 40 37.60 -2.81 -13.45
C GLY A 40 36.17 -2.71 -12.88
N ALA A 41 35.64 -3.76 -12.24
CA ALA A 41 34.23 -3.79 -11.83
C ALA A 41 33.95 -3.07 -10.49
N GLN A 42 34.93 -3.00 -9.59
CA GLN A 42 34.75 -2.36 -8.28
C GLN A 42 34.78 -0.81 -8.35
N ALA A 43 35.42 -0.22 -9.37
CA ALA A 43 35.48 1.23 -9.53
C ALA A 43 34.14 1.86 -9.96
N VAL A 44 33.28 1.11 -10.66
CA VAL A 44 31.98 1.59 -11.15
C VAL A 44 30.88 1.49 -10.08
N ALA A 45 30.98 0.51 -9.18
CA ALA A 45 30.03 0.36 -8.06
C ALA A 45 30.13 1.52 -7.04
N GLY A 46 31.35 2.00 -6.75
CA GLY A 46 31.57 3.09 -5.78
C GLY A 46 31.06 4.47 -6.24
N THR A 47 30.99 4.72 -7.55
CA THR A 47 30.50 5.99 -8.11
C THR A 47 28.98 6.11 -8.05
N GLN A 48 28.24 5.01 -8.25
CA GLN A 48 26.78 5.03 -8.11
C GLN A 48 26.32 5.20 -6.65
N GLN A 49 27.01 4.58 -5.69
CA GLN A 49 26.70 4.73 -4.26
C GLN A 49 26.92 6.16 -3.74
N ARG A 50 27.98 6.85 -4.19
CA ARG A 50 28.19 8.27 -3.83
C ARG A 50 27.10 9.20 -4.39
N ALA A 51 26.70 9.00 -5.65
CA ALA A 51 25.64 9.79 -6.27
C ALA A 51 24.26 9.62 -5.61
N GLN A 52 23.97 8.42 -5.07
CA GLN A 52 22.75 8.16 -4.32
C GLN A 52 22.76 8.76 -2.91
N SER A 53 23.92 8.77 -2.25
CA SER A 53 24.11 9.40 -0.93
C SER A 53 23.86 10.92 -0.98
N ASP A 54 24.39 11.60 -2.02
CA ASP A 54 24.24 13.06 -2.15
C ASP A 54 22.79 13.49 -2.39
N LYS A 55 22.02 12.75 -3.20
CA LYS A 55 20.59 13.02 -3.42
C LYS A 55 19.77 12.92 -2.13
N ASN A 56 20.09 11.94 -1.29
CA ASN A 56 19.42 11.76 0.00
C ASN A 56 19.77 12.89 0.99
N SER A 57 21.00 13.44 0.91
CA SER A 57 21.42 14.54 1.78
C SER A 57 20.69 15.86 1.50
N LEU A 58 20.44 16.18 0.23
CA LEU A 58 19.70 17.39 -0.17
C LEU A 58 18.23 17.30 0.24
N ALA A 59 17.59 16.14 0.01
CA ALA A 59 16.22 15.90 0.43
C ALA A 59 16.06 16.02 1.95
N ALA A 60 17.02 15.48 2.73
CA ALA A 60 17.02 15.60 4.18
C ALA A 60 17.15 17.06 4.66
N ARG A 61 18.04 17.85 4.05
CA ARG A 61 18.21 19.29 4.36
C ARG A 61 16.96 20.11 4.04
N LEU A 62 16.34 19.86 2.90
CA LEU A 62 15.06 20.48 2.52
C LEU A 62 13.97 20.15 3.54
N ARG A 63 13.87 18.88 3.95
CA ARG A 63 12.90 18.42 4.94
C ARG A 63 13.10 19.13 6.29
N GLN A 64 14.34 19.28 6.74
CA GLN A 64 14.67 19.98 7.99
C GLN A 64 14.31 21.48 7.95
N LEU A 65 14.51 22.13 6.80
CA LEU A 65 14.12 23.53 6.58
C LEU A 65 12.60 23.71 6.55
N LEU A 66 11.86 22.81 5.90
CA LEU A 66 10.40 22.87 5.83
C LEU A 66 9.73 22.70 7.21
N ILE A 67 10.28 21.87 8.10
CA ILE A 67 9.74 21.65 9.46
C ILE A 67 9.68 22.95 10.26
N HIS A 68 10.65 23.85 10.07
CA HIS A 68 10.72 25.09 10.85
C HIS A 68 9.85 26.22 10.29
N ARG A 69 9.25 26.05 9.11
CA ARG A 69 8.54 27.12 8.40
C ARG A 69 7.26 26.59 7.74
N PRO A 70 6.14 26.45 8.47
CA PRO A 70 4.87 25.98 7.91
C PRO A 70 4.37 26.84 6.74
N LYS A 71 4.80 28.11 6.66
CA LYS A 71 4.53 29.00 5.52
C LYS A 71 5.08 28.46 4.18
N LEU A 72 6.15 27.67 4.19
CA LEU A 72 6.68 27.04 2.97
C LEU A 72 5.75 25.96 2.42
N LEU A 73 4.97 25.30 3.27
CA LEU A 73 3.99 24.30 2.84
C LEU A 73 2.81 24.96 2.14
N ILE A 74 2.33 26.09 2.66
CA ILE A 74 1.34 26.94 1.99
C ILE A 74 1.90 27.39 0.63
N LEU A 75 3.16 27.82 0.58
CA LEU A 75 3.83 28.19 -0.67
C LEU A 75 3.87 27.02 -1.66
N GLY A 76 4.19 25.81 -1.19
CA GLY A 76 4.17 24.58 -2.00
C GLY A 76 2.79 24.29 -2.62
N TRP A 77 1.73 24.37 -1.83
CA TRP A 77 0.36 24.19 -2.34
C TRP A 77 -0.07 25.31 -3.28
N THR A 78 0.34 26.56 -3.04
CA THR A 78 0.08 27.66 -3.98
C THR A 78 0.80 27.45 -5.32
N LEU A 79 2.02 26.89 -5.30
CA LEU A 79 2.77 26.53 -6.50
C LEU A 79 2.10 25.38 -7.26
N VAL A 80 1.57 24.38 -6.56
CA VAL A 80 0.78 23.29 -7.17
C VAL A 80 -0.49 23.85 -7.83
N ALA A 81 -1.25 24.68 -7.12
CA ALA A 81 -2.45 25.31 -7.67
C ALA A 81 -2.11 26.16 -8.90
N LEU A 82 -1.03 26.94 -8.84
CA LEU A 82 -0.54 27.73 -9.97
C LEU A 82 -0.15 26.84 -11.16
N ALA A 83 0.50 25.70 -10.91
CA ALA A 83 0.85 24.75 -11.96
C ALA A 83 -0.40 24.22 -12.67
N PHE A 84 -1.46 23.85 -11.93
CA PHE A 84 -2.73 23.43 -12.53
C PHE A 84 -3.43 24.56 -13.31
N VAL A 85 -3.37 25.80 -12.81
CA VAL A 85 -3.89 26.97 -13.54
C VAL A 85 -3.12 27.20 -14.84
N LEU A 86 -1.79 27.01 -14.84
CA LEU A 86 -0.94 27.11 -16.04
C LEU A 86 -1.16 25.97 -17.04
N VAL A 87 -1.64 24.81 -16.60
CA VAL A 87 -2.02 23.73 -17.51
C VAL A 87 -3.18 24.16 -18.41
N LEU A 88 -4.16 24.92 -17.92
CA LEU A 88 -5.32 25.35 -18.71
C LEU A 88 -4.99 26.11 -20.00
N PRO A 89 -4.17 27.18 -20.01
CA PRO A 89 -3.80 27.87 -21.24
C PRO A 89 -2.95 26.98 -22.16
N VAL A 90 -2.10 26.10 -21.62
CA VAL A 90 -1.36 25.12 -22.43
C VAL A 90 -2.33 24.17 -23.14
N LEU A 91 -3.33 23.67 -22.41
CA LEU A 91 -4.35 22.78 -22.93
C LEU A 91 -5.21 23.46 -23.99
N TYR A 92 -5.56 24.74 -23.79
CA TYR A 92 -6.26 25.56 -24.77
C TYR A 92 -5.40 25.82 -26.03
N LEU A 93 -4.15 26.23 -25.87
CA LEU A 93 -3.24 26.45 -27.00
C LEU A 93 -3.01 25.15 -27.78
N SER A 94 -2.81 24.04 -27.08
CA SER A 94 -2.54 22.75 -27.68
C SER A 94 -3.77 22.10 -28.30
N TRP A 95 -4.94 22.11 -27.69
CA TRP A 95 -6.06 21.35 -28.27
C TRP A 95 -6.96 22.20 -29.17
N TYR A 96 -6.98 23.52 -28.99
CA TYR A 96 -7.90 24.38 -29.72
C TYR A 96 -7.19 25.23 -30.79
N TRP A 97 -6.11 25.91 -30.44
CA TRP A 97 -5.47 26.86 -31.37
C TRP A 97 -4.43 26.22 -32.28
N GLY A 98 -3.51 25.43 -31.70
CA GLY A 98 -2.39 24.82 -32.39
C GLY A 98 -2.78 23.95 -33.58
N PRO A 99 -3.77 23.03 -33.46
CA PRO A 99 -4.18 22.17 -34.57
C PRO A 99 -4.74 22.99 -35.74
N VAL A 100 -5.48 24.06 -35.49
CA VAL A 100 -6.04 24.90 -36.55
C VAL A 100 -4.93 25.53 -37.40
N GLU A 101 -3.92 26.10 -36.74
CA GLU A 101 -2.77 26.73 -37.41
C GLU A 101 -1.93 25.67 -38.17
N LEU A 102 -1.71 24.51 -37.56
CA LEU A 102 -0.96 23.40 -38.13
C LEU A 102 -1.63 22.83 -39.39
N TRP A 103 -2.96 22.73 -39.39
CA TRP A 103 -3.73 22.30 -40.56
C TRP A 103 -3.69 23.34 -41.67
N GLY A 104 -3.79 24.63 -41.33
CA GLY A 104 -3.64 25.71 -42.30
C GLY A 104 -2.27 25.71 -42.96
N TRP A 105 -1.22 25.37 -42.22
CA TRP A 105 0.14 25.21 -42.76
C TRP A 105 0.30 23.95 -43.62
N ALA A 106 -0.27 22.82 -43.20
CA ALA A 106 -0.24 21.56 -43.95
C ALA A 106 -0.94 21.68 -45.31
N GLY A 107 -2.02 22.46 -45.40
CA GLY A 107 -2.76 22.70 -46.64
C GLY A 107 -1.99 23.45 -47.74
N LYS A 108 -0.85 24.10 -47.41
CA LYS A 108 -0.09 24.91 -48.39
C LYS A 108 0.71 24.08 -49.39
N GLN A 109 1.29 22.96 -48.94
CA GLN A 109 2.13 22.09 -49.76
C GLN A 109 1.98 20.64 -49.30
N TRP A 110 1.90 19.69 -50.26
CA TRP A 110 1.59 18.29 -49.93
C TRP A 110 2.63 17.64 -48.99
N TRP A 111 3.90 18.04 -49.06
CA TRP A 111 4.98 17.46 -48.23
C TRP A 111 4.94 17.95 -46.77
N HIS A 112 4.25 19.05 -46.47
CA HIS A 112 4.09 19.56 -45.09
C HIS A 112 3.20 18.66 -44.21
N TRP A 113 2.44 17.74 -44.81
CA TRP A 113 1.59 16.82 -44.06
C TRP A 113 2.38 15.90 -43.13
N ILE A 114 3.58 15.48 -43.52
CA ILE A 114 4.40 14.59 -42.69
C ILE A 114 4.86 15.30 -41.39
N PRO A 115 5.55 16.47 -41.45
CA PRO A 115 5.86 17.23 -40.24
C PRO A 115 4.63 17.67 -39.46
N ALA A 116 3.52 17.98 -40.15
CA ALA A 116 2.30 18.40 -39.49
C ALA A 116 1.70 17.29 -38.61
N LEU A 117 1.72 16.04 -39.09
CA LEU A 117 1.28 14.88 -38.32
C LEU A 117 2.08 14.72 -37.02
N PHE A 118 3.41 14.82 -37.11
CA PHE A 118 4.29 14.76 -35.92
C PHE A 118 4.05 15.95 -34.99
N GLY A 119 3.91 17.15 -35.54
CA GLY A 119 3.58 18.35 -34.79
C GLY A 119 2.28 18.18 -34.01
N PHE A 120 1.22 17.69 -34.65
CA PHE A 120 -0.06 17.40 -33.99
C PHE A 120 0.08 16.37 -32.88
N LEU A 121 0.79 15.26 -33.11
CA LEU A 121 1.03 14.24 -32.10
C LEU A 121 1.74 14.82 -30.87
N PHE A 122 2.82 15.57 -31.07
CA PHE A 122 3.52 16.27 -29.98
C PHE A 122 2.61 17.22 -29.23
N LEU A 123 1.84 17.99 -29.99
CA LEU A 123 0.97 19.04 -29.47
C LEU A 123 -0.21 18.45 -28.68
N PHE A 124 -0.66 17.24 -29.01
CA PHE A 124 -1.62 16.47 -28.21
C PHE A 124 -1.01 15.90 -26.93
N VAL A 125 0.25 15.51 -26.98
CA VAL A 125 0.99 14.89 -25.87
C VAL A 125 1.43 15.92 -24.82
N ILE A 126 1.75 17.16 -25.21
CA ILE A 126 2.21 18.23 -24.30
C ILE A 126 1.26 18.47 -23.10
N PRO A 127 -0.07 18.66 -23.27
CA PRO A 127 -0.98 18.83 -22.14
C PRO A 127 -1.01 17.63 -21.20
N ILE A 128 -0.88 16.41 -21.72
CA ILE A 128 -0.83 15.18 -20.92
C ILE A 128 0.41 15.22 -20.03
N TRP A 129 1.58 15.56 -20.58
CA TRP A 129 2.80 15.73 -19.78
C TRP A 129 2.69 16.88 -18.79
N ALA A 130 2.02 17.97 -19.13
CA ALA A 130 1.80 19.09 -18.23
C ALA A 130 0.92 18.67 -17.03
N ILE A 131 -0.18 17.95 -17.28
CA ILE A 131 -1.04 17.38 -16.23
C ILE A 131 -0.26 16.37 -15.38
N MET A 132 0.51 15.47 -16.01
CA MET A 132 1.34 14.51 -15.29
C MET A 132 2.40 15.21 -14.43
N GLY A 133 3.04 16.25 -14.94
CA GLY A 133 4.02 17.05 -14.23
C GLY A 133 3.40 17.77 -13.02
N ALA A 134 2.24 18.42 -13.22
CA ALA A 134 1.48 19.06 -12.15
C ALA A 134 1.03 18.04 -11.08
N SER A 135 0.61 16.84 -11.51
CA SER A 135 0.19 15.75 -10.62
C SER A 135 1.36 15.16 -9.84
N ALA A 136 2.52 14.97 -10.48
CA ALA A 136 3.75 14.52 -9.83
C ALA A 136 4.24 15.55 -8.81
N LEU A 137 4.16 16.84 -9.15
CA LEU A 137 4.47 17.94 -8.23
C LEU A 137 3.51 17.95 -7.04
N ALA A 138 2.21 17.78 -7.27
CA ALA A 138 1.21 17.66 -6.21
C ALA A 138 1.50 16.45 -5.30
N GLY A 139 1.83 15.29 -5.89
CA GLY A 139 2.25 14.10 -5.16
C GLY A 139 3.50 14.35 -4.32
N TYR A 140 4.51 15.02 -4.86
CA TYR A 140 5.71 15.40 -4.12
C TYR A 140 5.40 16.34 -2.95
N VAL A 141 4.58 17.37 -3.17
CA VAL A 141 4.17 18.30 -2.10
C VAL A 141 3.32 17.58 -1.05
N ALA A 142 2.44 16.68 -1.44
CA ALA A 142 1.63 15.86 -0.53
C ALA A 142 2.50 14.90 0.27
N ASP A 143 3.46 14.23 -0.36
CA ASP A 143 4.42 13.36 0.32
C ASP A 143 5.28 14.16 1.32
N VAL A 144 5.73 15.36 0.94
CA VAL A 144 6.46 16.26 1.86
C VAL A 144 5.56 16.72 3.01
N SER A 145 4.30 17.07 2.72
CA SER A 145 3.30 17.47 3.73
C SER A 145 3.04 16.35 4.73
N LEU A 146 2.84 15.12 4.23
CA LEU A 146 2.66 13.93 5.06
C LEU A 146 3.94 13.60 5.81
N ALA A 147 5.10 13.75 5.19
CA ALA A 147 6.41 13.54 5.83
C ALA A 147 6.70 14.55 6.95
N LEU A 148 6.13 15.76 6.86
CA LEU A 148 6.14 16.78 7.91
C LEU A 148 5.19 16.39 9.05
N GLU A 149 3.98 15.96 8.70
CA GLU A 149 3.00 15.45 9.65
C GLU A 149 3.51 14.21 10.39
N ASP A 150 4.18 13.30 9.69
CA ASP A 150 4.87 12.13 10.24
C ASP A 150 5.95 12.57 11.23
N SER A 151 6.74 13.62 10.93
CA SER A 151 7.77 14.10 11.88
C SER A 151 7.17 14.81 13.10
N ALA A 152 6.00 15.43 12.95
CA ALA A 152 5.27 16.02 14.07
C ALA A 152 4.61 14.91 14.91
N MET A 153 4.02 13.90 14.26
CA MET A 153 3.52 12.68 14.86
C MET A 153 4.64 11.90 15.54
N GLU A 154 5.84 11.85 14.95
CA GLU A 154 7.01 11.19 15.53
C GLU A 154 7.44 11.91 16.80
N LYS A 155 7.44 13.25 16.82
CA LYS A 155 7.67 14.01 18.06
C LYS A 155 6.61 13.72 19.13
N VAL A 156 5.34 13.69 18.74
CA VAL A 156 4.24 13.33 19.65
C VAL A 156 4.40 11.89 20.14
N GLN A 157 4.76 10.95 19.25
CA GLN A 157 5.04 9.56 19.58
C GLN A 157 6.28 9.43 20.46
N THR A 158 7.33 10.21 20.26
CA THR A 158 8.51 10.18 21.13
C THR A 158 8.17 10.72 22.50
N THR A 159 7.37 11.79 22.61
CA THR A 159 6.91 12.29 23.91
C THR A 159 5.99 11.27 24.60
N VAL A 160 5.10 10.62 23.85
CA VAL A 160 4.26 9.53 24.38
C VAL A 160 5.13 8.35 24.80
N ARG A 161 6.10 7.93 23.97
CA ARG A 161 7.06 6.86 24.28
C ARG A 161 7.92 7.20 25.49
N GLU A 162 8.40 8.44 25.63
CA GLU A 162 9.17 8.89 26.79
C GLU A 162 8.31 8.91 28.05
N THR A 163 7.06 9.36 27.95
CA THR A 163 6.11 9.36 29.08
C THR A 163 5.76 7.93 29.49
N GLU A 164 5.56 7.04 28.51
CA GLU A 164 5.32 5.63 28.74
C GLU A 164 6.56 4.93 29.27
N ASP A 165 7.75 5.21 28.75
CA ASP A 165 9.01 4.64 29.23
C ASP A 165 9.32 5.12 30.65
N ASP A 166 8.95 6.35 31.01
CA ASP A 166 9.04 6.82 32.40
C ASP A 166 8.02 6.11 33.30
N ALA A 167 6.77 5.96 32.85
CA ALA A 167 5.76 5.18 33.57
C ALA A 167 6.18 3.71 33.73
N ILE A 168 6.77 3.14 32.68
CA ILE A 168 7.30 1.79 32.66
C ILE A 168 8.50 1.70 33.60
N ARG A 169 9.47 2.62 33.58
CA ARG A 169 10.61 2.62 34.51
C ARG A 169 10.17 2.68 35.97
N ARG A 170 9.14 3.48 36.29
CA ARG A 170 8.53 3.52 37.62
C ARG A 170 7.90 2.19 38.01
N LEU A 171 7.26 1.51 37.05
CA LEU A 171 6.70 0.16 37.25
C LEU A 171 7.81 -0.91 37.36
N GLU A 172 8.92 -0.78 36.64
CA GLU A 172 10.08 -1.68 36.63
C GLU A 172 10.75 -1.74 38.00
N GLN A 173 10.78 -0.62 38.73
CA GLN A 173 11.24 -0.56 40.12
C GLN A 173 10.32 -1.32 41.10
N SER A 174 9.09 -1.64 40.69
CA SER A 174 8.11 -2.37 41.48
C SER A 174 7.77 -3.78 40.93
N ASP A 175 8.41 -4.18 39.83
CA ASP A 175 8.09 -5.42 39.11
C ASP A 175 9.18 -6.49 39.28
N ASP A 176 9.08 -7.30 40.33
CA ASP A 176 9.94 -8.48 40.55
C ASP A 176 9.65 -9.64 39.58
N ALA A 177 8.57 -9.58 38.78
CA ALA A 177 8.05 -10.72 38.02
C ALA A 177 8.31 -10.66 36.50
N GLY A 178 9.09 -9.69 36.01
CA GLY A 178 9.64 -9.71 34.63
C GLY A 178 8.61 -9.61 33.51
N LEU A 179 7.49 -8.89 33.71
CA LEU A 179 6.36 -8.86 32.77
C LEU A 179 6.34 -7.60 31.91
N LEU A 180 6.96 -6.52 32.39
CA LEU A 180 7.30 -5.34 31.59
C LEU A 180 8.05 -5.66 30.28
N PRO A 181 9.08 -6.53 30.27
CA PRO A 181 9.73 -6.97 29.04
C PRO A 181 8.79 -7.62 28.02
N LEU A 182 7.83 -8.44 28.49
CA LEU A 182 6.85 -9.11 27.63
C LEU A 182 5.86 -8.12 26.99
N LEU A 183 5.39 -7.14 27.76
CA LEU A 183 4.54 -6.05 27.26
C LEU A 183 5.30 -5.16 26.27
N LYS A 184 6.54 -4.77 26.59
CA LYS A 184 7.44 -4.03 25.69
C LYS A 184 7.64 -4.77 24.38
N TYR A 185 7.90 -6.08 24.43
CA TYR A 185 8.07 -6.91 23.25
C TYR A 185 6.78 -6.99 22.41
N SER A 186 5.64 -7.29 23.03
CA SER A 186 4.35 -7.39 22.34
C SER A 186 3.97 -6.10 21.63
N ARG A 187 4.23 -4.96 22.28
CA ARG A 187 4.00 -3.64 21.70
C ARG A 187 4.94 -3.31 20.55
N ALA A 188 6.25 -3.52 20.73
CA ALA A 188 7.23 -3.27 19.67
C ALA A 188 6.91 -4.09 18.41
N GLN A 189 6.44 -5.33 18.60
CA GLN A 189 5.96 -6.17 17.51
C GLN A 189 4.71 -5.58 16.82
N LEU A 190 3.79 -4.98 17.57
CA LEU A 190 2.58 -4.30 17.07
C LEU A 190 2.92 -3.11 16.17
N ASP A 191 3.80 -2.24 16.66
CA ASP A 191 4.25 -1.05 15.93
C ASP A 191 4.92 -1.46 14.61
N ALA A 192 5.81 -2.46 14.65
CA ALA A 192 6.50 -2.97 13.47
C ALA A 192 5.52 -3.56 12.43
N TYR A 193 4.53 -4.34 12.85
CA TYR A 193 3.52 -4.87 11.92
C TYR A 193 2.66 -3.77 11.29
N TYR A 194 2.29 -2.76 12.08
CA TYR A 194 1.49 -1.64 11.59
C TYR A 194 2.26 -0.84 10.52
N GLU A 195 3.53 -0.51 10.78
CA GLU A 195 4.37 0.22 9.81
C GLU A 195 4.56 -0.55 8.50
N ILE A 196 4.85 -1.86 8.57
CA ILE A 196 4.99 -2.71 7.39
C ILE A 196 3.68 -2.74 6.59
N GLY A 197 2.54 -2.95 7.28
CA GLY A 197 1.23 -3.00 6.66
C GLY A 197 0.84 -1.68 5.99
N LEU A 198 1.12 -0.54 6.63
CA LEU A 198 0.79 0.78 6.11
C LEU A 198 1.61 1.11 4.85
N LYS A 199 2.91 0.82 4.88
CA LYS A 199 3.81 1.03 3.74
C LYS A 199 3.39 0.18 2.54
N GLN A 200 3.07 -1.09 2.75
CA GLN A 200 2.62 -2.00 1.70
C GLN A 200 1.27 -1.54 1.11
N THR A 201 0.33 -1.13 1.96
CA THR A 201 -0.99 -0.65 1.53
C THR A 201 -0.89 0.63 0.71
N ARG A 202 -0.08 1.60 1.15
CA ARG A 202 0.15 2.85 0.41
C ARG A 202 0.77 2.58 -0.96
N GLY A 203 1.80 1.74 -1.04
CA GLY A 203 2.42 1.36 -2.31
C GLY A 203 1.44 0.67 -3.26
N SER A 204 0.63 -0.27 -2.76
CA SER A 204 -0.37 -0.96 -3.57
C SER A 204 -1.48 -0.02 -4.05
N PHE A 205 -1.91 0.93 -3.21
CA PHE A 205 -2.92 1.93 -3.57
C PHE A 205 -2.42 2.84 -4.71
N PHE A 206 -1.20 3.36 -4.63
CA PHE A 206 -0.65 4.20 -5.70
C PHE A 206 -0.50 3.44 -7.02
N ASN A 207 -0.03 2.19 -6.97
CA ASN A 207 0.07 1.35 -8.17
C ASN A 207 -1.32 1.10 -8.81
N ALA A 208 -2.36 0.90 -7.99
CA ALA A 208 -3.73 0.73 -8.46
C ALA A 208 -4.26 2.00 -9.15
N VAL A 209 -4.07 3.16 -8.51
CA VAL A 209 -4.49 4.46 -9.08
C VAL A 209 -3.76 4.74 -10.39
N LEU A 210 -2.46 4.45 -10.46
CA LEU A 210 -1.67 4.62 -11.69
C LEU A 210 -2.15 3.70 -12.82
N ALA A 211 -2.45 2.44 -12.51
CA ALA A 211 -3.03 1.50 -13.49
C ALA A 211 -4.41 1.96 -13.99
N MET A 212 -5.26 2.49 -13.10
CA MET A 212 -6.57 3.05 -13.46
C MET A 212 -6.43 4.23 -14.43
N TRP A 213 -5.51 5.16 -14.16
CA TRP A 213 -5.23 6.28 -15.06
C TRP A 213 -4.69 5.82 -16.42
N LEU A 214 -3.82 4.81 -16.44
CA LEU A 214 -3.26 4.28 -17.68
C LEU A 214 -4.34 3.59 -18.52
N GLY A 215 -5.24 2.83 -17.90
CA GLY A 215 -6.41 2.25 -18.56
C GLY A 215 -7.39 3.30 -19.10
N PHE A 216 -7.64 4.36 -18.33
CA PHE A 216 -8.47 5.49 -18.77
C PHE A 216 -7.87 6.22 -19.98
N LEU A 217 -6.55 6.46 -19.98
CA LEU A 217 -5.86 7.11 -21.09
C LEU A 217 -5.90 6.26 -22.37
N LEU A 218 -5.75 4.93 -22.23
CA LEU A 218 -5.91 3.98 -23.32
C LEU A 218 -7.33 4.04 -23.93
N LEU A 219 -8.37 4.12 -23.09
CA LEU A 219 -9.76 4.26 -23.53
C LEU A 219 -9.99 5.57 -24.30
N LEU A 220 -9.46 6.70 -23.80
CA LEU A 220 -9.55 7.98 -24.49
C LEU A 220 -8.90 7.94 -25.87
N VAL A 221 -7.72 7.32 -25.99
CA VAL A 221 -7.05 7.12 -27.29
C VAL A 221 -7.90 6.26 -28.21
N GLY A 222 -8.47 5.16 -27.71
CA GLY A 222 -9.36 4.29 -28.49
C GLY A 222 -10.61 5.02 -29.02
N ILE A 223 -11.26 5.82 -28.18
CA ILE A 223 -12.43 6.62 -28.56
C ILE A 223 -12.04 7.72 -29.56
N ALA A 224 -10.92 8.42 -29.35
CA ALA A 224 -10.45 9.46 -30.24
C ALA A 224 -10.14 8.91 -31.64
N LEU A 225 -9.53 7.74 -31.73
CA LEU A 225 -9.28 7.04 -33.00
C LEU A 225 -10.57 6.54 -33.67
N TYR A 226 -11.62 6.24 -32.90
CA TYR A 226 -12.89 5.76 -33.42
C TYR A 226 -13.79 6.89 -33.95
N VAL A 227 -13.88 8.00 -33.21
CA VAL A 227 -14.77 9.13 -33.51
C VAL A 227 -14.11 10.17 -34.42
N GLY A 228 -12.79 10.33 -34.35
CA GLY A 228 -12.07 11.30 -35.16
C GLY A 228 -12.14 10.97 -36.66
N PRO A 229 -12.14 11.99 -37.56
CA PRO A 229 -12.16 11.79 -39.01
C PRO A 229 -10.79 11.26 -39.49
N VAL A 230 -10.47 10.02 -39.13
CA VAL A 230 -9.21 9.34 -39.43
C VAL A 230 -8.99 9.18 -40.94
N GLU A 231 -10.05 9.25 -41.76
CA GLU A 231 -9.90 9.25 -43.22
C GLU A 231 -9.10 10.47 -43.72
N GLN A 232 -9.17 11.61 -43.02
CA GLN A 232 -8.38 12.80 -43.35
C GLN A 232 -6.89 12.65 -43.01
N LEU A 233 -6.55 11.69 -42.16
CA LEU A 233 -5.17 11.40 -41.73
C LEU A 233 -4.49 10.35 -42.63
N GLY A 234 -5.15 9.89 -43.70
CA GLY A 234 -4.62 8.83 -44.58
C GLY A 234 -4.53 7.45 -43.89
N LEU A 235 -5.02 7.34 -42.66
CA LEU A 235 -5.12 6.09 -41.94
C LEU A 235 -6.36 5.36 -42.42
N THR A 236 -6.19 4.12 -42.86
CA THR A 236 -7.31 3.26 -43.22
C THR A 236 -8.15 3.06 -41.96
N ARG A 237 -9.44 3.41 -42.04
CA ARG A 237 -10.36 3.27 -40.90
C ARG A 237 -10.25 1.83 -40.40
N PRO A 238 -9.98 1.62 -39.10
CA PRO A 238 -9.80 0.27 -38.60
C PRO A 238 -11.06 -0.55 -38.89
N PRO A 239 -10.91 -1.83 -39.27
CA PRO A 239 -12.03 -2.67 -39.67
C PRO A 239 -13.06 -2.78 -38.55
N GLN A 240 -14.31 -3.14 -38.89
CA GLN A 240 -15.49 -3.22 -38.01
C GLN A 240 -15.25 -3.92 -36.64
N ASN A 241 -14.22 -4.77 -36.56
CA ASN A 241 -13.78 -5.45 -35.33
C ASN A 241 -13.18 -4.49 -34.26
N PHE A 242 -12.96 -3.21 -34.55
CA PHE A 242 -12.43 -2.25 -33.58
C PHE A 242 -13.36 -2.03 -32.38
N ASN A 243 -14.67 -2.17 -32.57
CA ASN A 243 -15.64 -2.15 -31.48
C ASN A 243 -15.36 -3.25 -30.45
N VAL A 244 -14.94 -4.44 -30.89
CA VAL A 244 -14.60 -5.56 -30.00
C VAL A 244 -13.37 -5.22 -29.16
N LEU A 245 -12.38 -4.55 -29.76
CA LEU A 245 -11.18 -4.11 -29.05
C LEU A 245 -11.53 -3.09 -27.94
N ILE A 246 -12.33 -2.07 -28.25
CA ILE A 246 -12.75 -1.06 -27.26
C ILE A 246 -13.59 -1.70 -26.15
N LEU A 247 -14.56 -2.55 -26.51
CA LEU A 247 -15.42 -3.23 -25.54
C LEU A 247 -14.61 -4.17 -24.63
N SER A 248 -13.65 -4.92 -25.19
CA SER A 248 -12.76 -5.79 -24.42
C SER A 248 -11.81 -4.99 -23.51
N GLY A 249 -11.29 -3.86 -23.99
CA GLY A 249 -10.47 -2.95 -23.18
C GLY A 249 -11.25 -2.38 -21.99
N ALA A 250 -12.48 -1.91 -22.21
CA ALA A 250 -13.35 -1.43 -21.14
C ALA A 250 -13.64 -2.54 -20.11
N ALA A 251 -13.97 -3.75 -20.56
CA ALA A 251 -14.22 -4.89 -19.69
C ALA A 251 -12.99 -5.30 -18.86
N ILE A 252 -11.79 -5.26 -19.45
CA ILE A 252 -10.53 -5.54 -18.74
C ILE A 252 -10.29 -4.48 -17.66
N VAL A 253 -10.48 -3.20 -17.97
CA VAL A 253 -10.30 -2.10 -16.99
C VAL A 253 -11.30 -2.21 -15.83
N GLU A 254 -12.55 -2.53 -16.12
CA GLU A 254 -13.59 -2.78 -15.11
C GLU A 254 -13.21 -3.96 -14.21
N PHE A 255 -12.76 -5.08 -14.80
CA PHE A 255 -12.31 -6.25 -14.07
C PHE A 255 -11.12 -5.95 -13.15
N ILE A 256 -10.11 -5.23 -13.66
CA ILE A 256 -8.93 -4.82 -12.87
C ILE A 256 -9.36 -3.94 -11.70
N SER A 257 -10.26 -2.98 -11.94
CA SER A 257 -10.77 -2.08 -10.89
C SER A 257 -11.52 -2.86 -9.80
N ALA A 258 -12.38 -3.81 -10.19
CA ALA A 258 -13.09 -4.68 -9.27
C ALA A 258 -12.12 -5.56 -8.45
N LEU A 259 -11.07 -6.09 -9.07
CA LEU A 259 -10.03 -6.86 -8.40
C LEU A 259 -9.31 -6.02 -7.33
N PHE A 260 -8.93 -4.78 -7.65
CA PHE A 260 -8.26 -3.89 -6.70
C PHE A 260 -9.15 -3.55 -5.49
N LEU A 261 -10.43 -3.26 -5.72
CA LEU A 261 -11.38 -3.03 -4.63
C LEU A 261 -11.57 -4.28 -3.76
N TRP A 262 -11.60 -5.46 -4.37
CA TRP A 262 -11.67 -6.73 -3.65
C TRP A 262 -10.43 -6.98 -2.79
N VAL A 263 -9.23 -6.77 -3.35
CA VAL A 263 -7.96 -6.89 -2.59
C VAL A 263 -7.93 -5.89 -1.44
N TYR A 264 -8.27 -4.63 -1.69
CA TYR A 264 -8.32 -3.60 -0.66
C TYR A 264 -9.24 -3.98 0.51
N ARG A 265 -10.48 -4.41 0.21
CA ARG A 265 -11.44 -4.85 1.23
C ARG A 265 -10.93 -6.07 2.00
N SER A 266 -10.30 -7.02 1.32
CA SER A 266 -9.70 -8.21 1.94
C SER A 266 -8.57 -7.83 2.91
N THR A 267 -7.67 -6.93 2.49
CA THR A 267 -6.55 -6.46 3.32
C THR A 267 -7.04 -5.72 4.57
N ILE A 268 -8.02 -4.83 4.45
CA ILE A 268 -8.59 -4.11 5.61
C ILE A 268 -9.27 -5.08 6.58
N ALA A 269 -9.99 -6.08 6.07
CA ALA A 269 -10.61 -7.10 6.91
C ALA A 269 -9.56 -7.93 7.67
N GLN A 270 -8.47 -8.31 7.01
CA GLN A 270 -7.35 -9.02 7.64
C GLN A 270 -6.65 -8.16 8.69
N LEU A 271 -6.39 -6.88 8.39
CA LEU A 271 -5.77 -5.95 9.32
C LEU A 271 -6.63 -5.79 10.59
N THR A 272 -7.94 -5.62 10.42
CA THR A 272 -8.88 -5.51 11.54
C THR A 272 -8.90 -6.79 12.39
N TYR A 273 -8.87 -7.96 11.74
CA TYR A 273 -8.80 -9.24 12.44
C TYR A 273 -7.52 -9.36 13.30
N TYR A 274 -6.36 -9.08 12.72
CA TYR A 274 -5.08 -9.17 13.45
C TYR A 274 -5.01 -8.15 14.59
N TYR A 275 -5.49 -6.93 14.36
CA TYR A 275 -5.56 -5.92 15.41
C TYR A 275 -6.43 -6.37 16.59
N ARG A 276 -7.61 -6.95 16.33
CA ARG A 276 -8.48 -7.50 17.37
C ARG A 276 -7.85 -8.67 18.12
N LEU A 277 -7.22 -9.59 17.40
CA LEU A 277 -6.52 -10.74 17.99
C LEU A 277 -5.38 -10.27 18.91
N GLN A 278 -4.68 -9.21 18.51
CA GLN A 278 -3.60 -8.67 19.30
C GLN A 278 -4.09 -7.91 20.54
N MET A 279 -5.14 -7.10 20.42
CA MET A 279 -5.80 -6.46 21.57
C MET A 279 -6.30 -7.49 22.58
N TYR A 280 -6.81 -8.63 22.10
CA TYR A 280 -7.19 -9.75 22.96
C TYR A 280 -5.99 -10.31 23.73
N ASN A 281 -4.89 -10.63 23.03
CA ASN A 281 -3.68 -11.14 23.68
C ASN A 281 -3.11 -10.14 24.70
N HIS A 282 -3.13 -8.85 24.38
CA HIS A 282 -2.68 -7.81 25.30
C HIS A 282 -3.57 -7.73 26.56
N THR A 283 -4.88 -7.79 26.37
CA THR A 283 -5.85 -7.77 27.48
C THR A 283 -5.73 -9.01 28.37
N SER A 284 -5.55 -10.21 27.78
CA SER A 284 -5.39 -11.44 28.55
C SER A 284 -4.11 -11.45 29.39
N ILE A 285 -2.99 -10.94 28.86
CA ILE A 285 -1.73 -10.76 29.60
C ILE A 285 -1.91 -9.78 30.77
N LEU A 286 -2.58 -8.65 30.54
CA LEU A 286 -2.85 -7.66 31.60
C LEU A 286 -3.75 -8.21 32.70
N CYS A 287 -4.84 -8.89 32.33
CA CYS A 287 -5.78 -9.45 33.29
C CYS A 287 -5.16 -10.63 34.06
N PHE A 288 -4.38 -11.50 33.40
CA PHE A 288 -3.59 -12.54 34.07
C PHE A 288 -2.66 -11.92 35.12
N ARG A 289 -2.01 -10.80 34.79
CA ARG A 289 -1.14 -10.13 35.76
C ARG A 289 -1.91 -9.50 36.92
N MET A 290 -2.99 -8.77 36.67
CA MET A 290 -3.84 -8.22 37.74
C MET A 290 -4.29 -9.32 38.71
N ALA A 291 -4.70 -10.47 38.16
CA ALA A 291 -5.05 -11.64 38.94
C ALA A 291 -3.84 -12.20 39.73
N SER A 292 -2.63 -12.23 39.14
CA SER A 292 -1.42 -12.72 39.81
C SER A 292 -0.97 -11.85 40.99
N THR A 293 -1.25 -10.53 40.96
CA THR A 293 -0.94 -9.60 42.07
C THR A 293 -2.01 -9.59 43.18
N MET A 294 -3.15 -10.22 42.95
CA MET A 294 -4.23 -10.34 43.93
C MET A 294 -4.04 -11.58 44.82
N ASN A 295 -4.44 -11.44 46.08
CA ASN A 295 -4.41 -12.55 47.04
C ASN A 295 -5.32 -13.69 46.57
N ASP A 296 -4.93 -14.95 46.80
CA ASP A 296 -5.66 -16.12 46.27
C ASP A 296 -7.10 -16.23 46.79
N ALA A 297 -7.37 -15.63 47.95
CA ALA A 297 -8.70 -15.58 48.56
C ALA A 297 -9.60 -14.46 48.02
N ASP A 298 -9.12 -13.58 47.13
CA ASP A 298 -9.90 -12.46 46.61
C ASP A 298 -10.93 -12.95 45.57
N PRO A 299 -12.25 -12.78 45.79
CA PRO A 299 -13.28 -13.16 44.82
C PRO A 299 -13.15 -12.43 43.48
N THR A 300 -12.52 -11.24 43.48
CA THR A 300 -12.29 -10.45 42.26
C THR A 300 -11.32 -11.16 41.30
N LYS A 301 -10.33 -11.89 41.83
CA LYS A 301 -9.38 -12.68 41.05
C LYS A 301 -10.09 -13.77 40.25
N GLN A 302 -11.04 -14.46 40.89
CA GLN A 302 -11.84 -15.51 40.26
C GLN A 302 -12.70 -14.92 39.13
N LEU A 303 -13.34 -13.77 39.36
CA LEU A 303 -14.12 -13.07 38.34
C LEU A 303 -13.28 -12.65 37.12
N ILE A 304 -12.06 -12.16 37.35
CA ILE A 304 -11.14 -11.78 36.26
C ILE A 304 -10.77 -13.03 35.44
N ILE A 305 -10.37 -14.12 36.08
CA ILE A 305 -10.00 -15.38 35.43
C ILE A 305 -11.18 -15.95 34.65
N GLU A 306 -12.37 -15.99 35.27
CA GLU A 306 -13.60 -16.47 34.63
C GLU A 306 -13.95 -15.61 33.40
N LYS A 307 -13.81 -14.29 33.49
CA LYS A 307 -14.11 -13.39 32.36
C LYS A 307 -13.12 -13.57 31.20
N ILE A 308 -11.83 -13.79 31.46
CA ILE A 308 -10.83 -14.07 30.43
C ILE A 308 -11.11 -15.44 29.78
N LEU A 309 -11.30 -16.48 30.59
CA LEU A 309 -11.53 -17.85 30.11
C LEU A 309 -12.88 -17.99 29.39
N GLY A 310 -13.89 -17.25 29.84
CA GLY A 310 -15.21 -17.17 29.21
C GLY A 310 -15.23 -16.38 27.92
N TRP A 311 -14.16 -15.63 27.61
CA TRP A 311 -14.01 -14.90 26.35
C TRP A 311 -13.65 -15.85 25.20
N THR A 312 -14.61 -16.69 24.82
CA THR A 312 -14.49 -17.69 23.73
C THR A 312 -14.73 -17.10 22.34
N GLN A 313 -15.17 -15.84 22.25
CA GLN A 313 -15.21 -15.13 20.98
C GLN A 313 -13.79 -14.74 20.56
N MET A 314 -13.05 -15.71 20.01
CA MET A 314 -12.02 -15.36 19.06
C MET A 314 -12.70 -14.54 17.96
N PRO A 315 -12.16 -13.38 17.57
CA PRO A 315 -12.70 -12.64 16.43
C PRO A 315 -12.78 -13.64 15.28
N GLU A 316 -13.98 -13.98 14.84
CA GLU A 316 -14.13 -14.98 13.80
C GLU A 316 -13.39 -14.43 12.58
N ARG A 317 -12.49 -15.24 12.00
CA ARG A 317 -11.74 -14.80 10.82
C ARG A 317 -12.81 -14.38 9.81
N PRO A 318 -12.86 -13.09 9.41
CA PRO A 318 -13.90 -12.64 8.49
C PRO A 318 -13.85 -13.61 7.32
N PRO A 319 -14.99 -14.21 6.93
CA PRO A 319 -14.99 -15.27 5.94
C PRO A 319 -14.25 -14.69 4.75
N VAL A 320 -13.10 -15.29 4.43
CA VAL A 320 -12.34 -14.86 3.27
C VAL A 320 -13.33 -15.01 2.15
N VAL A 321 -13.72 -13.90 1.53
CA VAL A 321 -14.67 -13.91 0.42
C VAL A 321 -13.91 -14.52 -0.75
N GLY A 322 -13.67 -15.83 -0.67
CA GLY A 322 -13.03 -16.61 -1.70
C GLY A 322 -13.98 -16.69 -2.88
N ALA A 323 -13.55 -17.36 -3.94
CA ALA A 323 -14.34 -17.52 -5.17
C ALA A 323 -15.80 -17.98 -4.94
N ARG A 324 -16.11 -18.64 -3.81
CA ARG A 324 -17.48 -18.97 -3.39
C ARG A 324 -18.37 -17.76 -3.10
N GLY A 325 -17.84 -16.67 -2.53
CA GLY A 325 -18.59 -15.44 -2.27
C GLY A 325 -18.92 -14.65 -3.54
N LEU A 326 -18.02 -14.66 -4.53
CA LEU A 326 -18.31 -14.16 -5.88
C LEU A 326 -19.38 -15.01 -6.57
N ARG A 327 -19.33 -16.34 -6.41
CA ARG A 327 -20.39 -17.23 -6.91
C ARG A 327 -21.74 -16.97 -6.25
N SER A 328 -21.82 -16.61 -4.97
CA SER A 328 -23.10 -16.25 -4.34
C SER A 328 -23.66 -14.90 -4.80
N LEU A 329 -22.82 -14.00 -5.31
CA LEU A 329 -23.25 -12.74 -5.93
C LEU A 329 -23.66 -12.91 -7.40
N LEU A 330 -23.06 -13.89 -8.09
CA LEU A 330 -23.37 -14.23 -9.47
C LEU A 330 -24.47 -15.29 -9.60
N ALA A 331 -24.76 -16.04 -8.54
CA ALA A 331 -25.88 -16.96 -8.51
C ALA A 331 -27.15 -16.10 -8.56
N PRO A 332 -27.96 -16.20 -9.63
CA PRO A 332 -29.25 -15.53 -9.64
C PRO A 332 -30.01 -16.03 -8.42
N THR A 333 -30.49 -15.11 -7.59
CA THR A 333 -31.37 -15.41 -6.47
C THR A 333 -32.58 -16.14 -7.03
N ALA A 334 -32.50 -17.46 -7.09
CA ALA A 334 -33.63 -18.35 -7.31
C ALA A 334 -34.44 -18.34 -6.01
N SER A 335 -34.99 -17.18 -5.65
CA SER A 335 -36.16 -17.06 -4.81
C SER A 335 -37.34 -17.57 -5.65
N GLY A 336 -37.36 -18.88 -5.88
CA GLY A 336 -38.58 -19.55 -6.30
C GLY A 336 -39.60 -19.35 -5.16
N PRO A 337 -40.84 -18.94 -5.45
CA PRO A 337 -41.87 -18.86 -4.44
C PRO A 337 -42.00 -20.25 -3.80
N SER A 338 -41.72 -20.32 -2.50
CA SER A 338 -42.02 -21.47 -1.67
C SER A 338 -43.50 -21.80 -1.83
N ALA A 339 -43.80 -22.89 -2.53
CA ALA A 339 -45.16 -23.38 -2.68
C ALA A 339 -45.75 -23.64 -1.28
N PRO A 340 -46.99 -23.18 -1.00
CA PRO A 340 -47.62 -23.44 0.29
C PRO A 340 -47.80 -24.94 0.48
N ALA A 341 -47.35 -25.43 1.64
CA ALA A 341 -47.53 -26.81 2.06
C ALA A 341 -49.03 -27.14 2.07
N ALA A 342 -49.45 -28.02 1.17
CA ALA A 342 -50.79 -28.58 1.17
C ALA A 342 -50.98 -29.42 2.43
N SER A 343 -51.84 -28.93 3.32
CA SER A 343 -52.36 -29.66 4.47
C SER A 343 -53.24 -30.82 3.99
N ALA A 344 -52.71 -32.04 4.06
CA ALA A 344 -53.50 -33.25 3.95
C ALA A 344 -54.22 -33.51 5.29
N GLN A 345 -55.53 -33.26 5.32
CA GLN A 345 -56.43 -33.91 6.27
C GLN A 345 -56.82 -35.27 5.68
N GLY A 346 -56.61 -36.32 6.47
CA GLY A 346 -57.08 -37.68 6.27
C GLY A 346 -57.05 -38.39 7.61
#